data_AF-A0A4Y2UE34-F1
#
_entry.id   AF-A0A4Y2UE34-F1
#
_cell.length_a   1.000
_cell.length_b   1.000
_cell.length_c   1.000
_cell.angle_alpha   90.00
_cell.angle_beta   90.00
_cell.angle_gamma   90.00
#
_symmetry.space_group_name_H-M   'P 1'
#
loop_
_entity.id
_entity.type
_entity.pdbx_description
1 polymer ?
#
loop_
_entity_poly.entity_id
_entity_poly.type
_entity_poly.pdbx_seq_one_letter_code
_entity_poly.pdbx_strand_id
1 'polypeptide(L)'
;MATPEAKKCVSSLEAAHGKEDLMNLVRGEGPWQRKVLLVCIGIFIPFACHNLAMTFFAPNLDYWCARPPNSTLTVEEWKEIGLPPDDRHCSRYALVKVSKRNSFNVSRENETVACDSWEYDDSVYKSTVLGEVS
;
A
#
# COMPACT_ATOMS: atom_id res chain seq x y z
N MET A 1 24.39 43.09 47.36
CA MET A 1 23.10 42.56 46.85
C MET A 1 23.12 42.77 45.33
N ALA A 2 23.33 41.72 44.52
CA ALA A 2 23.43 41.88 43.06
C ALA A 2 22.09 42.33 42.46
N THR A 3 22.11 43.29 41.54
CA THR A 3 20.91 43.84 40.88
C THR A 3 20.23 42.76 40.03
N PRO A 4 18.90 42.83 39.86
CA PRO A 4 18.12 41.82 39.11
C PRO A 4 18.60 41.65 37.66
N GLU A 5 19.08 42.74 37.05
CA GLU A 5 19.68 42.74 35.71
C GLU A 5 20.96 41.90 35.64
N ALA A 6 21.84 41.99 36.65
CA ALA A 6 23.08 41.21 36.69
C ALA A 6 22.80 39.70 36.81
N LYS A 7 21.77 39.31 37.56
CA LYS A 7 21.36 37.89 37.68
C LYS A 7 20.81 37.34 36.37
N LYS A 8 20.06 38.15 35.61
CA LYS A 8 19.49 37.77 34.31
C LYS A 8 20.58 37.62 33.24
N CYS A 9 21.60 38.48 33.25
CA CYS A 9 22.75 38.35 32.35
C CYS A 9 23.57 37.10 32.66
N VAL A 10 23.83 36.79 33.93
CA VAL A 10 24.58 35.58 34.33
C VAL A 10 23.82 34.30 33.95
N SER A 11 22.50 34.24 34.20
CA SER A 11 21.72 33.04 33.83
C SER A 11 21.63 32.86 32.31
N SER A 12 21.55 33.96 31.56
CA SER A 12 21.56 33.92 30.09
C SER A 12 22.93 33.52 29.54
N LEU A 13 24.03 33.90 30.21
CA LEU A 13 25.39 33.53 29.84
C LEU A 13 25.65 32.05 30.13
N GLU A 14 25.22 31.54 31.28
CA GLU A 14 25.31 30.12 31.64
C GLU A 14 24.46 29.25 30.69
N ALA A 15 23.27 29.72 30.30
CA ALA A 15 22.41 29.01 29.35
C ALA A 15 22.96 29.05 27.90
N ALA A 16 23.65 30.12 27.50
CA ALA A 16 24.38 30.17 26.24
C ALA A 16 25.58 29.22 26.28
N HIS A 17 26.35 29.24 27.37
CA HIS A 17 27.51 28.38 27.60
C HIS A 17 27.18 26.88 27.62
N GLY A 18 26.07 26.50 28.26
CA GLY A 18 25.60 25.12 28.25
C GLY A 18 25.16 24.65 26.85
N LYS A 19 24.66 25.53 25.99
CA LYS A 19 24.24 25.19 24.63
C LYS A 19 25.44 25.08 23.68
N GLU A 20 26.39 26.00 23.75
CA GLU A 20 27.61 25.95 22.94
C GLU A 20 28.50 24.77 23.33
N ASP A 21 28.60 24.40 24.61
CA ASP A 21 29.33 23.19 25.04
C ASP A 21 28.67 21.89 24.56
N LEU A 22 27.34 21.81 24.62
CA LEU A 22 26.60 20.64 24.14
C LEU A 22 26.66 20.53 22.61
N MET A 23 26.62 21.68 21.92
CA MET A 23 26.83 21.74 20.48
C MET A 23 28.28 21.44 20.09
N ASN A 24 29.29 21.82 20.88
CA ASN A 24 30.70 21.49 20.64
C ASN A 24 31.01 20.02 20.92
N LEU A 25 30.34 19.41 21.91
CA LEU A 25 30.40 17.96 22.18
C LEU A 25 29.82 17.14 21.02
N VAL A 26 28.73 17.62 20.42
CA VAL A 26 28.09 16.99 19.26
C VAL A 26 28.81 17.33 17.94
N ARG A 27 29.49 18.48 17.85
CA ARG A 27 30.31 18.92 16.71
C ARG A 27 31.68 18.25 16.68
N GLY A 28 31.76 16.98 17.05
CA GLY A 28 32.78 16.12 16.48
C GLY A 28 32.37 15.83 15.04
N GLU A 29 32.85 16.57 14.06
CA GLU A 29 32.79 16.13 12.66
C GLU A 29 34.00 15.23 12.36
N GLY A 30 34.18 14.20 13.19
CA GLY A 30 35.26 13.24 13.01
C GLY A 30 35.04 12.45 11.71
N PRO A 31 36.09 12.23 10.90
CA PRO A 31 36.03 11.33 9.74
C PRO A 31 35.48 9.94 10.11
N TRP A 32 35.68 9.51 11.36
CA TRP A 32 35.13 8.28 11.90
C TRP A 32 33.60 8.34 12.11
N GLN A 33 33.07 9.41 12.73
CA GLN A 33 31.63 9.59 12.90
C GLN A 33 30.90 9.61 11.55
N ARG A 34 31.50 10.25 10.53
CA ARG A 34 30.95 10.24 9.16
C ARG A 34 30.94 8.83 8.54
N LYS A 35 31.99 8.03 8.76
CA LYS A 35 32.04 6.63 8.30
C LYS A 35 30.98 5.78 9.01
N VAL A 36 30.84 5.92 10.33
CA VAL A 36 29.80 5.21 11.10
C VAL A 36 28.41 5.61 10.63
N LEU A 37 28.14 6.90 10.40
CA LEU A 37 26.88 7.37 9.87
C LEU A 37 26.57 6.75 8.50
N LEU A 38 27.56 6.70 7.58
CA LEU A 38 27.38 6.07 6.27
C LEU A 38 27.09 4.58 6.37
N VAL A 39 27.75 3.86 7.29
CA VAL A 39 27.46 2.44 7.57
C VAL A 39 26.05 2.27 8.11
N CYS A 40 25.63 3.10 9.09
CA CYS A 40 24.28 3.09 9.62
C CYS A 40 23.25 3.34 8.51
N ILE A 41 23.46 4.36 7.67
CA ILE A 41 22.60 4.65 6.52
C ILE A 41 22.51 3.44 5.58
N GLY A 42 23.63 2.80 5.27
CA GLY A 42 23.69 1.62 4.42
C GLY A 42 22.95 0.40 4.99
N ILE A 43 22.76 0.33 6.31
CA ILE A 43 21.99 -0.74 6.97
C ILE A 43 20.50 -0.36 7.09
N PHE A 44 20.22 0.86 7.56
CA PHE A 44 18.87 1.29 7.90
C PHE A 44 18.04 1.67 6.68
N ILE A 45 18.65 2.21 5.60
CA ILE A 45 17.89 2.53 4.38
C ILE A 45 17.31 1.26 3.76
N PRO A 46 18.07 0.19 3.46
CA PRO A 46 17.49 -1.04 2.92
C PRO A 46 16.42 -1.65 3.83
N PHE A 47 16.64 -1.60 5.15
CA PHE A 47 15.66 -2.06 6.12
C PHE A 47 14.35 -1.25 6.04
N ALA A 48 14.43 0.09 6.02
CA ALA A 48 13.25 0.94 5.88
C ALA A 48 12.54 0.72 4.54
N CYS A 49 13.30 0.63 3.44
CA CYS A 49 12.76 0.33 2.12
C CYS A 49 12.05 -1.02 2.08
N HIS A 50 12.59 -2.06 2.72
CA HIS A 50 11.95 -3.38 2.79
C HIS A 50 10.61 -3.33 3.52
N ASN A 51 10.57 -2.66 4.68
CA ASN A 51 9.32 -2.48 5.43
C ASN A 51 8.28 -1.69 4.62
N LEU A 52 8.72 -0.68 3.88
CA LEU A 52 7.85 0.10 3.01
C LEU A 52 7.39 -0.68 1.77
N ALA A 53 8.24 -1.53 1.19
CA ALA A 53 7.93 -2.28 -0.03
C ALA A 53 6.65 -3.14 0.12
N MET A 54 6.41 -3.67 1.32
CA MET A 54 5.21 -4.48 1.62
C MET A 54 3.91 -3.73 1.35
N THR A 55 3.86 -2.41 1.55
CA THR A 55 2.65 -1.61 1.28
C THR A 55 2.36 -1.46 -0.22
N PHE A 56 3.36 -1.68 -1.07
CA PHE A 56 3.21 -1.61 -2.53
C PHE A 56 2.90 -2.98 -3.16
N PHE A 57 3.26 -4.09 -2.51
CA PHE A 57 3.02 -5.42 -3.05
C PHE A 57 1.60 -5.93 -2.86
N ALA A 58 0.90 -5.50 -1.80
CA ALA A 58 -0.46 -5.94 -1.51
C ALA A 58 -1.39 -4.75 -1.24
N PRO A 59 -1.65 -3.89 -2.26
CA PRO A 59 -2.71 -2.90 -2.13
C PRO A 59 -4.06 -3.60 -1.96
N ASN A 60 -4.96 -3.01 -1.18
CA ASN A 60 -6.36 -3.45 -1.07
C ASN A 60 -7.08 -3.12 -2.39
N LEU A 61 -6.90 -3.97 -3.40
CA LEU A 61 -7.64 -3.90 -4.65
C LEU A 61 -9.00 -4.56 -4.47
N ASP A 62 -10.02 -3.96 -5.05
CA ASP A 62 -11.30 -4.65 -5.20
C ASP A 62 -11.14 -5.75 -6.26
N TYR A 63 -11.77 -6.89 -6.03
CA TYR A 63 -11.68 -8.05 -6.91
C TYR A 63 -12.99 -8.82 -6.93
N TRP A 64 -13.28 -9.48 -8.03
CA TRP A 64 -14.50 -10.25 -8.20
C TRP A 64 -14.25 -11.43 -9.12
N CYS A 65 -15.21 -12.34 -9.20
CA CYS A 65 -15.09 -13.51 -10.04
C CYS A 65 -15.07 -13.13 -11.51
N ALA A 66 -14.15 -13.71 -12.28
CA ALA A 66 -13.97 -13.36 -13.67
C ALA A 66 -15.20 -13.66 -14.53
N ARG A 67 -15.38 -12.86 -15.57
CA ARG A 67 -16.42 -13.07 -16.58
C ARG A 67 -16.16 -14.36 -17.35
N PRO A 68 -17.22 -14.98 -17.89
CA PRO A 68 -17.08 -16.13 -18.76
C PRO A 68 -16.22 -15.79 -19.98
N PRO A 69 -15.35 -16.73 -20.42
CA PRO A 69 -14.55 -16.52 -21.61
C PRO A 69 -15.47 -16.30 -22.81
N ASN A 70 -15.17 -15.28 -23.61
CA ASN A 70 -15.95 -14.85 -24.77
C ASN A 70 -17.33 -14.24 -24.47
N SER A 71 -17.56 -13.73 -23.26
CA SER A 71 -18.73 -12.89 -22.99
C SER A 71 -18.55 -11.48 -23.57
N THR A 72 -19.63 -10.87 -24.04
CA THR A 72 -19.66 -9.47 -24.50
C THR A 72 -20.13 -8.51 -23.40
N LEU A 73 -20.22 -8.99 -22.17
CA LEU A 73 -20.75 -8.26 -21.01
C LEU A 73 -19.72 -7.26 -20.51
N THR A 74 -20.17 -6.07 -20.11
CA THR A 74 -19.30 -5.15 -19.36
C THR A 74 -19.07 -5.67 -17.94
N VAL A 75 -18.10 -5.07 -17.24
CA VAL A 75 -17.79 -5.44 -15.84
C VAL A 75 -18.98 -5.14 -14.94
N GLU A 76 -19.65 -4.02 -15.16
CA GLU A 76 -20.79 -3.55 -14.38
C GLU A 76 -21.99 -4.49 -14.56
N GLU A 77 -22.32 -4.82 -15.82
CA GLU A 77 -23.38 -5.77 -16.13
C GLU A 77 -23.10 -7.13 -15.50
N TRP A 78 -21.84 -7.59 -15.56
CA TRP A 78 -21.44 -8.84 -14.93
C TRP A 78 -21.56 -8.83 -13.41
N LYS A 79 -21.16 -7.74 -12.75
CA LYS A 79 -21.30 -7.59 -11.29
C LYS A 79 -22.76 -7.67 -10.84
N GLU A 80 -23.70 -7.20 -11.66
CA GLU A 80 -25.13 -7.26 -11.36
C GLU A 80 -25.73 -8.65 -11.58
N ILE A 81 -25.42 -9.30 -12.71
CA ILE A 81 -26.07 -10.57 -13.09
C ILE A 81 -25.31 -11.81 -12.63
N GLY A 82 -23.98 -11.72 -12.50
CA GLY A 82 -23.08 -12.84 -12.26
C GLY A 82 -22.79 -13.09 -10.79
N LEU A 83 -22.87 -12.05 -9.94
CA LEU A 83 -22.43 -12.11 -8.55
C LEU A 83 -23.60 -12.07 -7.55
N PRO A 84 -23.54 -12.85 -6.46
CA PRO A 84 -24.45 -12.73 -5.32
C PRO A 84 -24.33 -11.37 -4.63
N PRO A 85 -25.45 -10.80 -4.14
CA PRO A 85 -25.40 -9.59 -3.34
C PRO A 85 -24.70 -9.82 -1.99
N ASP A 86 -24.79 -11.04 -1.45
CA ASP A 86 -24.24 -11.41 -0.15
C ASP A 86 -22.75 -11.80 -0.20
N ASP A 87 -22.24 -12.18 -1.38
CA ASP A 87 -20.83 -12.56 -1.59
C ASP A 87 -20.43 -12.23 -3.03
N ARG A 88 -19.61 -11.18 -3.20
CA ARG A 88 -19.13 -10.72 -4.51
C ARG A 88 -17.72 -11.18 -4.84
N HIS A 89 -17.03 -11.84 -3.91
CA HIS A 89 -15.60 -12.10 -4.00
C HIS A 89 -15.28 -13.59 -4.18
N CYS A 90 -16.04 -14.46 -3.52
CA CYS A 90 -15.70 -15.88 -3.42
C CYS A 90 -16.61 -16.76 -4.28
N SER A 91 -17.83 -16.29 -4.57
CA SER A 91 -18.80 -17.05 -5.35
C SER A 91 -19.43 -16.23 -6.47
N ARG A 92 -19.84 -16.96 -7.50
CA ARG A 92 -20.64 -16.47 -8.62
C ARG A 92 -21.81 -17.40 -8.82
N TYR A 93 -22.82 -16.97 -9.53
CA TYR A 93 -23.90 -17.90 -9.88
C TYR A 93 -23.49 -18.88 -10.97
N ALA A 94 -24.07 -20.07 -10.91
CA ALA A 94 -23.96 -21.07 -11.95
C ALA A 94 -24.51 -20.48 -13.26
N LEU A 95 -23.76 -20.72 -14.35
CA LEU A 95 -24.07 -20.15 -15.66
C LEU A 95 -24.59 -21.24 -16.60
N VAL A 96 -25.74 -20.98 -17.17
CA VAL A 96 -26.33 -21.78 -18.24
C VAL A 96 -25.83 -21.25 -19.57
N LYS A 97 -25.11 -22.11 -20.30
CA LYS A 97 -24.62 -21.81 -21.65
C LYS A 97 -25.79 -21.85 -22.63
N VAL A 98 -26.36 -20.69 -22.97
CA VAL A 98 -27.34 -20.61 -24.07
C VAL A 98 -26.61 -20.26 -25.36
N SER A 99 -26.19 -21.28 -26.09
CA SER A 99 -25.62 -21.10 -27.43
C SER A 99 -26.73 -20.73 -28.41
N LYS A 100 -26.81 -19.45 -28.81
CA LYS A 100 -27.48 -19.07 -30.06
C LYS A 100 -26.41 -18.80 -31.11
N ARG A 101 -26.73 -19.13 -32.37
CA ARG A 101 -25.84 -19.31 -33.53
C ARG A 101 -24.81 -18.22 -33.85
N ASN A 102 -24.73 -17.09 -33.12
CA ASN A 102 -23.68 -16.08 -33.24
C ASN A 102 -23.52 -15.19 -31.98
N SER A 103 -24.12 -15.54 -30.83
CA SER A 103 -23.95 -14.82 -29.57
C SER A 103 -24.00 -15.78 -28.39
N PHE A 104 -23.01 -15.69 -27.50
CA PHE A 104 -23.00 -16.45 -26.25
C PHE A 104 -23.85 -15.69 -25.22
N ASN A 105 -25.14 -16.01 -25.15
CA ASN A 105 -26.01 -15.44 -24.12
C ASN A 105 -25.86 -16.28 -22.86
N VAL A 106 -25.30 -15.67 -21.83
CA VAL A 106 -25.13 -16.29 -20.51
C VAL A 106 -26.43 -16.08 -19.73
N SER A 107 -27.11 -17.17 -19.37
CA SER A 107 -28.20 -17.13 -18.40
C SER A 107 -27.72 -17.65 -17.06
N ARG A 108 -28.37 -17.20 -15.98
CA ARG A 108 -28.02 -17.52 -14.60
C ARG A 108 -28.93 -18.60 -14.03
N GLU A 109 -28.38 -19.47 -13.19
CA GLU A 109 -29.11 -20.33 -12.25
C GLU A 109 -29.07 -19.74 -10.83
N ASN A 110 -30.05 -20.05 -9.98
CA ASN A 110 -30.10 -19.53 -8.60
C ASN A 110 -29.06 -20.16 -7.65
N GLU A 111 -28.36 -21.20 -8.11
CA GLU A 111 -27.28 -21.85 -7.37
C GLU A 111 -25.97 -21.07 -7.51
N THR A 112 -25.20 -20.99 -6.42
CA THR A 112 -23.89 -20.35 -6.40
C THR A 112 -22.77 -21.39 -6.47
N VAL A 113 -21.72 -21.06 -7.21
CA VAL A 113 -20.51 -21.88 -7.38
C VAL A 113 -19.29 -21.05 -7.01
N ALA A 114 -18.23 -21.74 -6.57
CA ALA A 114 -16.95 -21.12 -6.30
C ALA A 114 -16.33 -20.53 -7.58
N CYS A 115 -15.51 -19.50 -7.42
CA CYS A 115 -14.89 -18.81 -8.53
C CYS A 115 -13.64 -19.54 -9.02
N ASP A 116 -13.57 -19.72 -10.34
CA ASP A 116 -12.45 -20.40 -11.01
C ASP A 116 -11.27 -19.44 -11.26
N SER A 117 -11.58 -18.15 -11.46
CA SER A 117 -10.63 -17.08 -11.70
C SER A 117 -11.22 -15.73 -11.24
N TRP A 118 -10.35 -14.72 -11.10
CA TRP A 118 -10.70 -13.39 -10.60
C TRP A 118 -10.32 -12.27 -11.58
N GLU A 119 -11.12 -11.22 -11.59
CA GLU A 119 -10.82 -9.92 -12.20
C GLU A 119 -10.60 -8.90 -11.07
N TYR A 120 -9.71 -7.94 -11.29
CA TYR A 120 -9.31 -6.92 -10.31
C TYR A 120 -9.64 -5.52 -10.83
N ASP A 121 -9.94 -4.59 -9.92
CA ASP A 121 -10.04 -3.17 -10.27
C ASP A 121 -8.64 -2.58 -10.55
N ASP A 122 -8.45 -2.08 -11.77
CA ASP A 122 -7.19 -1.49 -12.24
C ASP A 122 -7.22 0.05 -12.24
N SER A 123 -8.27 0.67 -11.68
CA SER A 123 -8.45 2.12 -11.65
C SER A 123 -7.27 2.89 -11.02
N VAL A 124 -6.69 2.33 -9.95
CA VAL A 124 -5.55 2.92 -9.22
C VAL A 124 -4.22 2.34 -9.70
N TYR A 125 -4.15 1.03 -9.90
CA TYR A 125 -2.94 0.31 -10.28
C TYR A 125 -3.17 -0.44 -11.59
N LYS A 126 -2.55 0.03 -12.68
CA LYS A 126 -2.66 -0.60 -14.00
C LYS A 126 -2.15 -2.03 -14.08
N SER A 127 -1.23 -2.39 -13.19
CA SER A 127 -0.61 -3.71 -13.16
C SER A 127 -0.19 -4.02 -11.73
N THR A 128 -0.52 -5.21 -11.26
CA THR A 128 -0.09 -5.73 -9.96
C THR A 128 0.32 -7.18 -10.10
N VAL A 129 1.13 -7.66 -9.16
CA VAL A 129 1.55 -9.08 -9.11
C VAL A 129 0.35 -10.02 -9.10
N LEU A 130 -0.78 -9.60 -8.52
CA LEU A 130 -2.01 -10.39 -8.49
C LEU A 130 -2.65 -10.52 -9.88
N GLY A 131 -2.67 -9.45 -10.68
CA GLY A 131 -3.26 -9.46 -12.02
C GLY A 131 -2.36 -10.08 -13.11
N GLU A 132 -1.05 -10.17 -12.90
CA GLU A 132 -0.13 -10.80 -13.86
C GLU A 132 -0.11 -12.34 -13.78
N VAL A 133 -0.53 -12.90 -12.65
CA VAL A 133 -0.44 -14.35 -12.36
C VAL A 133 -1.82 -15.05 -12.40
N SER A 134 -2.91 -14.28 -12.54
CA SER A 134 -4.29 -14.77 -12.60
C SER A 134 -4.74 -15.24 -13.98
#